data_AF-A0A928P1B4-F1
#
_entry.id   AF-A0A928P1B4-F1
#
_cell.length_a   1.000
_cell.length_b   1.000
_cell.length_c   1.000
_cell.angle_alpha   90.00
_cell.angle_beta   90.00
_cell.angle_gamma   90.00
#
_symmetry.space_group_name_H-M   'P 1'
#
loop_
_entity.id
_entity.type
_entity.pdbx_description
1 polymer ?
#
loop_
_entity_poly.entity_id
_entity_poly.type
_entity_poly.pdbx_seq_one_letter_code
_entity_poly.pdbx_strand_id
1 'polypeptide(L)'
;MTAGFAVHFFLNMFTNMDATDRNVVDFWTGKVMSATGQATLACLLVGIIAAFLFSNSGKKKKILAIILLVAIVWYNLVLAGRTLFIFIVLMFVLAFLFRSIVTKKKIFSTLFVLLLIFAAVLMLYNMNAFGIKTAFENSNFYDRFFGGKYSQDIDSDKRGEYKLEYLKHFFDHPFGGRNIYATVGHSAHDLYLDTYDESGIFTLIAIVAFIVVSLSHMFQFIKLKVASFETRQLVFCTYIIVNIQFWLEPIMRGMPWLLATYCFIDGVLTNVLKKEKNH
;
A
#
# COMPACT_ATOMS: atom_id res chain seq x y z
N MET A 1 -6.07 -15.37 -0.30
CA MET A 1 -6.43 -14.01 -0.77
C MET A 1 -5.24 -13.23 -1.30
N THR A 2 -4.12 -13.05 -0.57
CA THR A 2 -2.98 -12.29 -1.11
C THR A 2 -2.38 -12.86 -2.39
N ALA A 3 -2.38 -14.19 -2.56
CA ALA A 3 -2.00 -14.82 -3.82
C ALA A 3 -2.92 -14.40 -4.98
N GLY A 4 -4.23 -14.22 -4.74
CA GLY A 4 -5.18 -13.73 -5.75
C GLY A 4 -4.88 -12.30 -6.17
N PHE A 5 -4.63 -11.41 -5.21
CA PHE A 5 -4.20 -10.03 -5.48
C PHE A 5 -2.88 -9.98 -6.26
N ALA A 6 -1.91 -10.81 -5.88
CA ALA A 6 -0.63 -10.90 -6.58
C ALA A 6 -0.79 -11.42 -8.01
N VAL A 7 -1.56 -12.50 -8.21
CA VAL A 7 -1.84 -13.05 -9.54
C VAL A 7 -2.54 -12.01 -10.41
N HIS A 8 -3.55 -11.31 -9.88
CA HIS A 8 -4.24 -10.25 -10.60
C HIS A 8 -3.27 -9.11 -10.99
N PHE A 9 -2.45 -8.64 -10.05
CA PHE A 9 -1.44 -7.63 -10.34
C PHE A 9 -0.46 -8.07 -11.44
N PHE A 10 0.04 -9.31 -11.39
CA PHE A 10 0.96 -9.81 -12.41
C PHE A 10 0.30 -10.05 -13.77
N LEU A 11 -0.96 -10.52 -13.80
CA LEU A 11 -1.72 -10.60 -15.05
C LEU A 11 -1.89 -9.22 -15.67
N ASN A 12 -2.27 -8.22 -14.87
CA ASN A 12 -2.33 -6.83 -15.34
C ASN A 12 -0.97 -6.34 -15.84
N MET A 13 0.13 -6.68 -15.15
CA MET A 13 1.48 -6.38 -15.62
C MET A 13 1.75 -6.96 -17.00
N PHE A 14 1.47 -8.24 -17.22
CA PHE A 14 1.68 -8.89 -18.51
C PHE A 14 0.82 -8.28 -19.62
N THR A 15 -0.43 -7.93 -19.34
CA THR A 15 -1.34 -7.30 -20.31
C THR A 15 -0.92 -5.88 -20.69
N ASN A 16 -0.25 -5.16 -19.79
CA ASN A 16 0.04 -3.74 -19.95
C ASN A 16 1.54 -3.45 -19.97
N MET A 17 2.38 -4.41 -20.37
CA MET A 17 3.84 -4.21 -20.43
C MET A 17 4.24 -3.06 -21.37
N ASP A 18 3.51 -2.88 -22.46
CA ASP A 18 3.75 -1.85 -23.47
C ASP A 18 2.88 -0.61 -23.27
N ALA A 19 2.25 -0.46 -22.10
CA ALA A 19 1.39 0.69 -21.82
C ALA A 19 2.23 1.96 -21.75
N THR A 20 1.85 2.96 -22.54
CA THR A 20 2.43 4.32 -22.54
C THR A 20 1.65 5.27 -21.64
N ASP A 21 0.44 4.88 -21.20
CA ASP A 21 -0.46 5.70 -20.40
C ASP A 21 -0.65 5.18 -18.97
N ARG A 22 -1.02 6.09 -18.06
CA ARG A 22 -1.28 5.78 -16.63
C ARG A 22 -2.54 4.94 -16.39
N ASN A 23 -3.36 4.81 -17.42
CA ASN A 23 -4.63 4.12 -17.42
C ASN A 23 -4.43 2.80 -18.13
N VAL A 24 -4.50 1.71 -17.39
CA VAL A 24 -4.22 0.37 -17.87
C VAL A 24 -5.48 -0.46 -17.94
N VAL A 25 -5.48 -1.48 -18.78
CA VAL A 25 -6.61 -2.40 -18.90
C VAL A 25 -6.54 -3.43 -17.79
N ASP A 26 -7.62 -3.55 -17.03
CA ASP A 26 -7.80 -4.62 -16.08
C ASP A 26 -8.02 -5.95 -16.81
N PHE A 27 -7.20 -6.97 -16.50
CA PHE A 27 -7.22 -8.26 -17.21
C PHE A 27 -8.57 -8.97 -17.15
N TRP A 28 -9.25 -8.92 -16.00
CA TRP A 28 -10.50 -9.66 -15.78
C TRP A 28 -11.71 -8.95 -16.35
N THR A 29 -11.78 -7.63 -16.20
CA THR A 29 -12.97 -6.85 -16.57
C THR A 29 -12.86 -6.17 -17.93
N GLY A 30 -11.66 -6.07 -18.50
CA GLY A 30 -11.39 -5.30 -19.71
C GLY A 30 -11.60 -3.80 -19.55
N LYS A 31 -11.88 -3.31 -18.33
CA LYS A 31 -12.12 -1.90 -18.04
C LYS A 31 -10.82 -1.18 -17.74
N VAL A 32 -10.84 0.14 -17.92
CA VAL A 32 -9.72 1.01 -17.54
C VAL A 32 -9.59 1.05 -16.02
N MET A 33 -8.38 0.79 -15.54
CA MET A 33 -7.95 0.90 -14.15
C MET A 33 -6.80 1.89 -14.07
N SER A 34 -6.83 2.77 -13.07
CA SER A 34 -5.74 3.72 -12.84
C SER A 34 -4.49 3.03 -12.28
N ALA A 35 -3.32 3.65 -12.47
CA ALA A 35 -2.08 3.25 -11.82
C ALA A 35 -2.21 3.15 -10.28
N THR A 36 -3.07 3.95 -9.65
CA THR A 36 -3.29 3.87 -8.19
C THR A 36 -4.19 2.69 -7.80
N GLY A 37 -5.13 2.29 -8.67
CA GLY A 37 -5.85 1.03 -8.55
C GLY A 37 -4.90 -0.17 -8.58
N GLN A 38 -3.91 -0.16 -9.49
CA GLN A 38 -2.86 -1.18 -9.54
C GLN A 38 -1.98 -1.18 -8.27
N ALA A 39 -1.64 0.00 -7.74
CA ALA A 39 -0.92 0.10 -6.47
C ALA A 39 -1.75 -0.48 -5.31
N THR A 40 -3.07 -0.34 -5.36
CA THR A 40 -4.00 -0.95 -4.39
C THR A 40 -3.93 -2.48 -4.47
N LEU A 41 -3.89 -3.08 -5.67
CA LEU A 41 -3.70 -4.52 -5.83
C LEU A 41 -2.35 -5.01 -5.28
N ALA A 42 -1.29 -4.23 -5.48
CA ALA A 42 0.05 -4.54 -5.00
C ALA A 42 0.27 -4.30 -3.50
N CYS A 43 -0.59 -3.54 -2.82
CA CYS A 43 -0.33 -3.07 -1.45
C CYS A 43 -0.09 -4.23 -0.46
N LEU A 44 -0.91 -5.29 -0.52
CA LEU A 44 -0.75 -6.49 0.29
C LEU A 44 0.58 -7.19 -0.01
N LEU A 45 0.96 -7.26 -1.29
CA LEU A 45 2.21 -7.88 -1.72
C LEU A 45 3.42 -7.12 -1.19
N VAL A 46 3.39 -5.78 -1.21
CA VAL A 46 4.42 -4.92 -0.60
C VAL A 46 4.55 -5.20 0.91
N GLY A 47 3.43 -5.34 1.63
CA GLY A 47 3.42 -5.71 3.04
C GLY A 47 4.10 -7.07 3.30
N ILE A 48 3.82 -8.07 2.47
CA ILE A 48 4.45 -9.40 2.57
C ILE A 48 5.95 -9.34 2.26
N ILE A 49 6.34 -8.63 1.19
CA ILE A 49 7.75 -8.46 0.80
C ILE A 49 8.53 -7.85 1.96
N ALA A 50 8.03 -6.74 2.53
CA ALA A 50 8.65 -6.09 3.67
C ALA A 50 8.76 -7.06 4.86
N ALA A 51 7.69 -7.79 5.18
CA ALA A 51 7.72 -8.76 6.27
C ALA A 51 8.75 -9.88 6.05
N PHE A 52 8.88 -10.41 4.84
CA PHE A 52 9.83 -11.49 4.55
C PHE A 52 11.28 -11.02 4.55
N LEU A 53 11.58 -9.85 3.97
CA LEU A 53 12.94 -9.32 3.94
C LEU A 53 13.47 -9.05 5.36
N PHE A 54 12.64 -8.46 6.22
CA PHE A 54 13.03 -8.02 7.57
C PHE A 54 12.77 -9.04 8.69
N SER A 55 12.14 -10.18 8.43
CA SER A 55 12.02 -11.28 9.40
C SER A 55 13.19 -12.28 9.31
N ASN A 56 13.24 -13.26 10.24
CA ASN A 56 14.19 -14.39 10.13
C ASN A 56 13.64 -15.50 9.21
N SER A 57 12.90 -15.09 8.17
CA SER A 57 12.41 -16.00 7.14
C SER A 57 13.57 -16.72 6.43
N GLY A 58 13.32 -17.96 6.00
CA GLY A 58 14.31 -18.76 5.28
C GLY A 58 14.73 -18.11 3.95
N LYS A 59 15.96 -18.41 3.50
CA LYS A 59 16.58 -17.82 2.28
C LYS A 59 15.65 -17.85 1.06
N LYS A 60 14.90 -18.94 0.85
CA LYS A 60 13.94 -19.09 -0.26
C LYS A 60 12.87 -17.99 -0.27
N LYS A 61 12.29 -17.66 0.90
CA LYS A 61 11.26 -16.61 1.03
C LYS A 61 11.85 -15.22 0.75
N LYS A 62 13.10 -14.98 1.15
CA LYS A 62 13.79 -13.72 0.87
C LYS A 62 14.11 -13.54 -0.60
N ILE A 63 14.62 -14.59 -1.26
CA ILE A 63 14.87 -14.58 -2.70
C ILE A 63 13.56 -14.31 -3.46
N LEU A 64 12.48 -15.01 -3.10
CA LEU A 64 11.16 -14.77 -3.69
C LEU A 64 10.71 -13.32 -3.48
N ALA A 65 10.86 -12.77 -2.26
CA ALA A 65 10.50 -11.39 -1.97
C ALA A 65 11.29 -10.37 -2.82
N ILE A 66 12.58 -10.63 -3.08
CA ILE A 66 13.41 -9.80 -3.96
C ILE A 66 12.92 -9.88 -5.41
N ILE A 67 12.64 -11.07 -5.93
CA ILE A 67 12.12 -11.24 -7.29
C ILE A 67 10.80 -10.48 -7.46
N LEU A 68 9.88 -10.63 -6.50
CA LEU A 68 8.59 -9.93 -6.52
C LEU A 68 8.77 -8.41 -6.40
N LEU A 69 9.71 -7.95 -5.58
CA LEU A 69 10.02 -6.52 -5.46
C LEU A 69 10.51 -5.94 -6.79
N VAL A 70 11.41 -6.63 -7.49
CA VAL A 70 11.92 -6.20 -8.79
C VAL A 70 10.78 -6.09 -9.80
N ALA A 71 9.89 -7.09 -9.87
CA ALA A 71 8.74 -7.07 -10.76
C ALA A 71 7.78 -5.91 -10.46
N ILE A 72 7.48 -5.65 -9.17
CA ILE A 72 6.63 -4.53 -8.74
C ILE A 72 7.26 -3.18 -9.11
N VAL A 73 8.55 -3.01 -8.84
CA VAL A 73 9.29 -1.78 -9.15
C VAL A 73 9.28 -1.55 -10.66
N TRP A 74 9.57 -2.59 -11.45
CA TRP A 74 9.56 -2.52 -12.90
C TRP A 74 8.19 -2.09 -13.44
N TYR A 75 7.13 -2.77 -13.03
CA TYR A 75 5.78 -2.42 -13.51
C TYR A 75 5.35 -1.02 -13.07
N ASN A 76 5.75 -0.58 -11.87
CA ASN A 76 5.46 0.76 -11.41
C ASN A 76 6.19 1.87 -12.19
N LEU A 77 7.36 1.57 -12.76
CA LEU A 77 8.05 2.48 -13.69
C LEU A 77 7.27 2.63 -15.00
N VAL A 78 6.71 1.52 -15.53
CA VAL A 78 5.80 1.54 -16.69
C VAL A 78 4.54 2.35 -16.38
N LEU A 79 3.93 2.15 -15.21
CA LEU A 79 2.71 2.88 -14.81
C LEU A 79 2.94 4.35 -14.41
N ALA A 80 4.19 4.78 -14.28
CA ALA A 80 4.57 6.10 -13.77
C ALA A 80 3.92 6.46 -12.41
N GLY A 81 3.84 5.50 -11.48
CA GLY A 81 3.16 5.65 -10.18
C GLY A 81 4.06 6.10 -9.03
N ARG A 82 3.67 7.14 -8.27
CA ARG A 82 4.40 7.55 -7.04
C ARG A 82 4.05 6.69 -5.82
N THR A 83 2.77 6.37 -5.67
CA THR A 83 2.20 5.76 -4.47
C THR A 83 2.87 4.44 -4.10
N LEU A 84 3.17 3.60 -5.08
CA LEU A 84 3.75 2.28 -4.81
C LEU A 84 5.21 2.38 -4.35
N PHE A 85 5.99 3.35 -4.86
CA PHE A 85 7.34 3.63 -4.35
C PHE A 85 7.29 4.10 -2.89
N ILE A 86 6.36 5.00 -2.57
CA ILE A 86 6.16 5.48 -1.19
C ILE A 86 5.81 4.31 -0.28
N PHE A 87 4.93 3.39 -0.71
CA PHE A 87 4.59 2.19 0.06
C PHE A 87 5.78 1.29 0.30
N ILE A 88 6.61 1.04 -0.71
CA ILE A 88 7.81 0.20 -0.55
C ILE A 88 8.73 0.81 0.51
N VAL A 89 9.06 2.10 0.39
CA VAL A 89 9.96 2.78 1.32
C VAL A 89 9.37 2.81 2.72
N LEU A 90 8.12 3.24 2.86
CA LEU A 90 7.43 3.33 4.15
C LEU A 90 7.33 1.96 4.83
N MET A 91 6.95 0.92 4.10
CA MET A 91 6.84 -0.42 4.66
C MET A 91 8.19 -1.01 5.01
N PHE A 92 9.27 -0.70 4.28
CA PHE A 92 10.60 -1.14 4.65
C PHE A 92 11.04 -0.48 5.96
N VAL A 93 10.82 0.82 6.11
CA VAL A 93 11.10 1.55 7.35
C VAL A 93 10.29 0.98 8.51
N LEU A 94 8.97 0.84 8.37
CA LEU A 94 8.09 0.36 9.44
C LEU A 94 8.38 -1.11 9.80
N ALA A 95 8.57 -1.98 8.81
CA ALA A 95 8.96 -3.37 9.03
C ALA A 95 10.29 -3.45 9.80
N PHE A 96 11.25 -2.64 9.41
CA PHE A 96 12.54 -2.56 10.06
C PHE A 96 12.45 -2.03 11.52
N LEU A 97 11.69 -0.96 11.75
CA LEU A 97 11.47 -0.40 13.08
C LEU A 97 10.81 -1.42 13.99
N PHE A 98 9.77 -2.11 13.51
CA PHE A 98 9.10 -3.17 14.26
C PHE A 98 10.08 -4.28 14.66
N ARG A 99 10.94 -4.73 13.73
CA ARG A 99 12.00 -5.70 14.05
C ARG A 99 12.93 -5.17 15.15
N SER A 100 13.40 -3.95 15.03
CA SER A 100 14.37 -3.37 15.98
C SER A 100 13.79 -3.24 17.38
N ILE A 101 12.54 -2.79 17.49
CA ILE A 101 11.81 -2.66 18.76
C ILE A 101 11.63 -4.03 19.41
N VAL A 102 11.18 -5.03 18.65
CA VAL A 102 10.88 -6.37 19.18
C VAL A 102 12.15 -7.17 19.52
N THR A 103 13.20 -7.06 18.70
CA THR A 103 14.47 -7.80 18.90
C THR A 103 15.50 -7.04 19.73
N LYS A 104 15.21 -5.81 20.14
CA LYS A 104 16.11 -4.90 20.87
C LYS A 104 17.47 -4.65 20.17
N LYS A 105 17.56 -4.87 18.86
CA LYS A 105 18.78 -4.56 18.10
C LYS A 105 18.97 -3.05 17.97
N LYS A 106 20.22 -2.59 17.95
CA LYS A 106 20.56 -1.17 17.84
C LYS A 106 20.07 -0.61 16.49
N ILE A 107 19.16 0.37 16.55
CA ILE A 107 18.57 1.06 15.39
C ILE A 107 19.67 1.69 14.51
N PHE A 108 20.68 2.31 15.13
CA PHE A 108 21.79 2.98 14.42
C PHE A 108 22.60 2.08 13.49
N SER A 109 22.94 0.86 13.93
CA SER A 109 23.69 -0.09 13.09
C SER A 109 22.93 -0.44 11.83
N THR A 110 21.61 -0.33 11.84
CA THR A 110 20.79 -0.72 10.69
C THR A 110 20.35 0.47 9.84
N LEU A 111 20.18 1.66 10.41
CA LEU A 111 20.11 2.90 9.61
C LEU A 111 21.36 3.04 8.74
N PHE A 112 22.52 2.67 9.28
CA PHE A 112 23.77 2.60 8.52
C PHE A 112 23.70 1.57 7.38
N VAL A 113 23.14 0.37 7.61
CA VAL A 113 22.97 -0.62 6.53
C VAL A 113 22.00 -0.13 5.45
N LEU A 114 20.89 0.52 5.81
CA LEU A 114 19.97 1.11 4.85
C LEU A 114 20.64 2.23 4.04
N LEU A 115 21.43 3.08 4.70
CA LEU A 115 22.24 4.10 4.04
C LEU A 115 23.23 3.47 3.05
N LEU A 116 23.90 2.38 3.42
CA LEU A 116 24.80 1.64 2.54
C LEU A 116 24.07 1.03 1.33
N ILE A 117 22.88 0.45 1.53
CA ILE A 117 22.06 -0.07 0.42
C ILE A 117 21.66 1.07 -0.51
N PHE A 118 21.21 2.20 0.04
CA PHE A 118 20.85 3.37 -0.75
C PHE A 118 22.04 3.92 -1.54
N ALA A 119 23.22 4.05 -0.90
CA ALA A 119 24.45 4.44 -1.56
C ALA A 119 24.86 3.46 -2.67
N ALA A 120 24.71 2.15 -2.43
CA ALA A 120 24.99 1.12 -3.44
C ALA A 120 24.05 1.23 -4.65
N VAL A 121 22.74 1.45 -4.43
CA VAL A 121 21.76 1.67 -5.51
C VAL A 121 22.11 2.93 -6.30
N LEU A 122 22.47 4.03 -5.63
CA LEU A 122 22.91 5.25 -6.30
C LEU A 122 24.19 5.04 -7.12
N MET A 123 25.15 4.28 -6.59
CA MET A 123 26.38 3.95 -7.31
C MET A 123 26.09 3.13 -8.57
N LEU A 124 25.25 2.09 -8.46
CA LEU A 124 24.83 1.26 -9.60
C LEU A 124 24.10 2.09 -10.67
N TYR A 125 23.24 3.02 -10.26
CA TYR A 125 22.59 3.96 -11.16
C TYR A 125 23.60 4.88 -11.87
N ASN A 126 24.51 5.53 -11.14
CA ASN A 126 25.49 6.44 -11.73
C ASN A 126 26.47 5.73 -12.69
N MET A 127 26.83 4.48 -12.39
CA MET A 127 27.68 3.65 -13.25
C MET A 127 26.95 3.06 -14.46
N ASN A 128 25.63 3.29 -14.59
CA ASN A 128 24.76 2.59 -15.55
C ASN A 128 24.98 1.07 -15.55
N ALA A 129 25.23 0.49 -14.37
CA ALA A 129 25.47 -0.94 -14.25
C ALA A 129 24.24 -1.69 -14.75
N PHE A 130 24.44 -2.70 -15.62
CA PHE A 130 23.35 -3.47 -16.24
C PHE A 130 22.32 -2.64 -17.03
N GLY A 131 22.66 -1.41 -17.46
CA GLY A 131 21.73 -0.56 -18.19
C GLY A 131 20.62 0.06 -17.33
N ILE A 132 20.73 0.01 -16.00
CA ILE A 132 19.69 0.50 -15.06
C ILE A 132 19.36 1.97 -15.29
N LYS A 133 20.37 2.81 -15.57
CA LYS A 133 20.16 4.24 -15.81
C LYS A 133 19.37 4.44 -17.09
N THR A 134 19.77 3.77 -18.17
CA THR A 134 19.08 3.83 -19.46
C THR A 134 17.63 3.33 -19.35
N ALA A 135 17.40 2.24 -18.62
CA ALA A 135 16.05 1.72 -18.42
C ALA A 135 15.16 2.66 -17.60
N PHE A 136 15.73 3.34 -16.59
CA PHE A 136 15.00 4.34 -15.80
C PHE A 136 14.71 5.61 -16.61
N GLU A 137 15.70 6.14 -17.32
CA GLU A 137 15.55 7.37 -18.13
C GLU A 137 14.59 7.20 -19.31
N ASN A 138 14.46 5.99 -19.85
CA ASN A 138 13.48 5.67 -20.91
C ASN A 138 12.09 5.27 -20.35
N SER A 139 11.87 5.35 -19.04
CA SER A 139 10.59 4.95 -18.45
C SER A 139 9.57 6.08 -18.46
N ASN A 140 8.28 5.73 -18.57
CA ASN A 140 7.17 6.68 -18.45
C ASN A 140 7.24 7.48 -17.13
N PHE A 141 7.79 6.90 -16.06
CA PHE A 141 8.02 7.61 -14.80
C PHE A 141 9.01 8.77 -14.96
N TYR A 142 10.12 8.55 -15.66
CA TYR A 142 11.14 9.58 -15.86
C TYR A 142 10.60 10.71 -16.73
N ASP A 143 9.97 10.38 -17.85
CA ASP A 143 9.37 11.38 -18.75
C ASP A 143 8.35 12.27 -18.01
N ARG A 144 7.55 11.66 -17.13
CA ARG A 144 6.51 12.38 -16.37
C ARG A 144 7.05 13.35 -15.32
N PHE A 145 8.13 13.01 -14.63
CA PHE A 145 8.62 13.79 -13.49
C PHE A 145 9.90 14.57 -13.79
N PHE A 146 10.63 14.20 -14.85
CA PHE A 146 11.96 14.74 -15.17
C PHE A 146 12.14 15.10 -16.66
N GLY A 147 11.18 14.76 -17.55
CA GLY A 147 11.26 14.97 -19.01
C GLY A 147 11.09 16.40 -19.53
N GLY A 148 11.20 17.44 -18.70
CA GLY A 148 11.14 18.83 -19.14
C GLY A 148 9.72 19.37 -19.38
N LYS A 149 9.38 19.83 -20.59
CA LYS A 149 8.23 20.72 -20.91
C LYS A 149 6.84 20.29 -20.41
N TYR A 150 6.64 19.02 -20.05
CA TYR A 150 5.38 18.48 -19.51
C TYR A 150 5.55 17.79 -18.15
N SER A 151 6.66 18.03 -17.46
CA SER A 151 6.92 17.45 -16.14
C SER A 151 5.88 17.95 -15.13
N GLN A 152 5.18 17.02 -14.49
CA GLN A 152 4.36 17.38 -13.33
C GLN A 152 5.25 17.51 -12.10
N ASP A 153 5.00 18.54 -11.29
CA ASP A 153 5.65 18.65 -10.00
C ASP A 153 5.36 17.40 -9.15
N ILE A 154 6.40 16.91 -8.47
CA ILE A 154 6.31 15.74 -7.60
C ILE A 154 5.28 15.95 -6.48
N ASP A 155 4.92 17.20 -6.18
CA ASP A 155 4.01 17.59 -5.09
C ASP A 155 2.62 18.10 -5.55
N SER A 156 2.30 18.08 -6.84
CA SER A 156 1.07 18.71 -7.37
C SER A 156 -0.25 17.94 -7.10
N ASP A 157 -0.35 17.19 -6.00
CA ASP A 157 -1.49 16.32 -5.71
C ASP A 157 -2.61 17.04 -4.95
N LYS A 158 -3.75 17.29 -5.62
CA LYS A 158 -4.93 17.97 -5.05
C LYS A 158 -5.72 17.14 -4.05
N ARG A 159 -5.33 15.89 -3.78
CA ARG A 159 -6.02 14.99 -2.83
C ARG A 159 -6.21 15.63 -1.44
N GLY A 160 -5.21 16.37 -0.96
CA GLY A 160 -5.31 17.07 0.33
C GLY A 160 -6.38 18.16 0.35
N GLU A 161 -6.48 18.94 -0.73
CA GLU A 161 -7.48 20.00 -0.91
C GLU A 161 -8.90 19.41 -0.93
N TYR A 162 -9.11 18.32 -1.68
CA TYR A 162 -10.42 17.67 -1.76
C TYR A 162 -10.89 17.15 -0.40
N LYS A 163 -10.00 16.56 0.40
CA LYS A 163 -10.35 16.15 1.77
C LYS A 163 -10.75 17.32 2.64
N LEU A 164 -10.06 18.46 2.52
CA LEU A 164 -10.39 19.65 3.27
C LEU A 164 -11.76 20.21 2.86
N GLU A 165 -12.09 20.20 1.57
CA GLU A 165 -13.44 20.58 1.09
C GLU A 165 -14.53 19.65 1.63
N TYR A 166 -14.28 18.34 1.67
CA TYR A 166 -15.22 17.39 2.27
C TYR A 166 -15.45 17.65 3.76
N LEU A 167 -14.40 18.04 4.49
CA LEU A 167 -14.51 18.38 5.90
C LEU A 167 -15.30 19.68 6.13
N LYS A 168 -15.22 20.66 5.22
CA LYS A 168 -16.01 21.89 5.31
C LYS A 168 -17.51 21.62 5.19
N HIS A 169 -17.88 20.71 4.28
CA HIS A 169 -19.27 20.31 4.05
C HIS A 169 -19.73 19.13 4.91
N PHE A 170 -18.92 18.72 5.89
CA PHE A 170 -19.16 17.50 6.64
C PHE A 170 -20.56 17.52 7.24
N PHE A 171 -20.93 18.52 8.04
CA PHE A 171 -22.22 18.54 8.73
C PHE A 171 -23.42 18.97 7.87
N ASP A 172 -23.19 19.38 6.62
CA ASP A 172 -24.27 19.83 5.72
C ASP A 172 -25.13 18.65 5.25
N HIS A 173 -24.51 17.47 5.11
CA HIS A 173 -25.14 16.27 4.54
C HIS A 173 -24.92 15.01 5.41
N PRO A 174 -25.43 14.97 6.66
CA PRO A 174 -25.12 13.92 7.64
C PRO A 174 -25.60 12.52 7.26
N PHE A 175 -26.60 12.42 6.38
CA PHE A 175 -27.17 11.14 5.95
C PHE A 175 -26.57 10.65 4.62
N GLY A 176 -25.52 11.30 4.11
CA GLY A 176 -24.86 10.93 2.87
C GLY A 176 -25.69 11.26 1.64
N GLY A 177 -25.69 10.39 0.63
CA GLY A 177 -26.40 10.60 -0.64
C GLY A 177 -25.55 11.19 -1.77
N ARG A 178 -24.23 11.26 -1.61
CA ARG A 178 -23.27 11.84 -2.57
C ARG A 178 -23.42 13.35 -2.80
N ASN A 179 -23.97 14.05 -1.82
CA ASN A 179 -24.25 15.49 -1.92
C ASN A 179 -22.95 16.33 -1.88
N ILE A 180 -21.96 15.89 -1.10
CA ILE A 180 -20.66 16.58 -1.04
C ILE A 180 -19.91 16.36 -2.35
N TYR A 181 -19.87 15.14 -2.89
CA TYR A 181 -19.32 14.88 -4.21
C TYR A 181 -20.00 15.71 -5.30
N ALA A 182 -21.33 15.86 -5.26
CA ALA A 182 -22.06 16.67 -6.23
C ALA A 182 -21.70 18.17 -6.15
N THR A 183 -21.32 18.65 -4.97
CA THR A 183 -20.93 20.05 -4.74
C THR A 183 -19.45 20.31 -5.09
N VAL A 184 -18.56 19.43 -4.64
CA VAL A 184 -17.10 19.55 -4.80
C VAL A 184 -16.64 19.10 -6.21
N GLY A 185 -17.40 18.22 -6.85
CA GLY A 185 -17.10 17.67 -8.20
C GLY A 185 -16.01 16.60 -8.24
N HIS A 186 -15.39 16.28 -7.09
CA HIS A 186 -14.29 15.31 -6.96
C HIS A 186 -14.48 14.42 -5.73
N SER A 187 -13.82 13.25 -5.71
CA SER A 187 -13.80 12.31 -4.58
C SER A 187 -12.78 12.76 -3.52
N ALA A 188 -13.06 12.46 -2.25
CA ALA A 188 -12.10 12.69 -1.17
C ALA A 188 -10.87 11.75 -1.26
N HIS A 189 -10.98 10.67 -2.03
CA HIS A 189 -9.94 9.66 -2.21
C HIS A 189 -9.54 8.97 -0.90
N ASP A 190 -10.51 8.55 -0.08
CA ASP A 190 -10.28 7.66 1.05
C ASP A 190 -11.54 6.88 1.47
N LEU A 191 -11.35 5.80 2.23
CA LEU A 191 -12.43 4.96 2.73
C LEU A 191 -13.41 5.75 3.61
N TYR A 192 -12.96 6.74 4.37
CA TYR A 192 -13.75 7.35 5.43
C TYR A 192 -14.70 8.41 4.87
N LEU A 193 -14.16 9.45 4.24
CA LEU A 193 -14.91 10.59 3.73
C LEU A 193 -15.77 10.20 2.52
N ASP A 194 -15.29 9.32 1.65
CA ASP A 194 -16.13 8.86 0.52
C ASP A 194 -17.29 7.98 1.00
N THR A 195 -17.07 7.12 2.00
CA THR A 195 -18.18 6.32 2.56
C THR A 195 -19.15 7.18 3.37
N TYR A 196 -18.64 8.21 4.05
CA TYR A 196 -19.47 9.20 4.72
C TYR A 196 -20.40 9.91 3.74
N ASP A 197 -19.86 10.46 2.65
CA ASP A 197 -20.66 11.15 1.65
C ASP A 197 -21.65 10.19 0.97
N GLU A 198 -21.27 8.93 0.74
CA GLU A 198 -22.16 7.96 0.12
C GLU A 198 -23.28 7.46 1.05
N SER A 199 -22.95 7.10 2.28
CA SER A 199 -23.81 6.29 3.17
C SER A 199 -24.07 6.91 4.55
N GLY A 200 -23.61 8.14 4.78
CA GLY A 200 -23.89 8.94 5.97
C GLY A 200 -23.08 8.59 7.21
N ILE A 201 -23.36 9.33 8.27
CA ILE A 201 -22.60 9.34 9.52
C ILE A 201 -22.59 7.99 10.24
N PHE A 202 -23.70 7.24 10.21
CA PHE A 202 -23.77 5.95 10.90
C PHE A 202 -22.83 4.92 10.27
N THR A 203 -22.72 4.91 8.95
CA THR A 203 -21.80 4.03 8.22
C THR A 203 -20.35 4.42 8.51
N LEU A 204 -20.04 5.73 8.53
CA LEU A 204 -18.71 6.21 8.92
C LEU A 204 -18.34 5.75 10.33
N ILE A 205 -19.24 5.93 11.31
CA ILE A 205 -19.02 5.51 12.70
C ILE A 205 -18.77 4.00 12.77
N ALA A 206 -19.58 3.19 12.06
CA ALA A 206 -19.41 1.74 12.03
C ALA A 206 -18.05 1.32 11.46
N ILE A 207 -17.61 1.93 10.35
CA ILE A 207 -16.29 1.67 9.76
C ILE A 207 -15.18 2.08 10.70
N VAL A 208 -15.22 3.29 11.26
CA VAL A 208 -14.18 3.78 12.18
C VAL A 208 -14.11 2.89 13.43
N ALA A 209 -15.25 2.55 14.02
CA ALA A 209 -15.30 1.65 15.17
C ALA A 209 -14.69 0.28 14.84
N PHE A 210 -15.05 -0.30 13.70
CA PHE A 210 -14.49 -1.57 13.24
C PHE A 210 -12.96 -1.49 13.05
N ILE A 211 -12.45 -0.45 12.38
CA ILE A 211 -11.00 -0.26 12.19
C ILE A 211 -10.28 -0.12 13.54
N VAL A 212 -10.83 0.64 14.50
CA VAL A 212 -10.24 0.80 15.83
C VAL A 212 -10.19 -0.52 16.60
N VAL A 213 -11.27 -1.30 16.58
CA VAL A 213 -11.30 -2.64 17.18
C VAL A 213 -10.28 -3.56 16.52
N SER A 214 -10.22 -3.55 15.19
CA SER A 214 -9.31 -4.39 14.43
C SER A 214 -7.83 -4.05 14.66
N LEU A 215 -7.49 -2.76 14.73
CA LEU A 215 -6.16 -2.31 15.13
C LEU A 215 -5.83 -2.77 16.56
N SER A 216 -6.80 -2.73 17.47
CA SER A 216 -6.63 -3.24 18.83
C SER A 216 -6.34 -4.74 18.85
N HIS A 217 -7.00 -5.54 18.02
CA HIS A 217 -6.68 -6.96 17.84
C HIS A 217 -5.26 -7.16 17.30
N MET A 218 -4.85 -6.39 16.29
CA MET A 218 -3.48 -6.45 15.79
C MET A 218 -2.44 -6.12 16.86
N PHE A 219 -2.66 -5.06 17.66
CA PHE A 219 -1.77 -4.71 18.77
C PHE A 219 -1.71 -5.77 19.88
N GLN A 220 -2.83 -6.44 20.17
CA GLN A 220 -2.84 -7.59 21.09
C GLN A 220 -2.07 -8.77 20.50
N PHE A 221 -2.30 -9.08 19.22
CA PHE A 221 -1.67 -10.20 18.53
C PHE A 221 -0.14 -10.08 18.46
N ILE A 222 0.40 -8.91 18.13
CA ILE A 222 1.87 -8.72 18.05
C ILE A 222 2.56 -8.83 19.43
N LYS A 223 1.80 -8.73 20.53
CA LYS A 223 2.32 -8.93 21.89
C LYS A 223 2.25 -10.39 22.34
N LEU A 224 1.55 -11.26 21.62
CA LEU A 224 1.49 -12.68 21.93
C LEU A 224 2.87 -13.33 21.78
N LYS A 225 3.29 -14.06 22.83
CA LYS A 225 4.55 -14.79 22.82
C LYS A 225 4.49 -16.10 22.04
N VAL A 226 3.30 -16.71 21.94
CA VAL A 226 3.07 -17.95 21.18
C VAL A 226 3.30 -17.74 19.67
N ALA A 227 3.07 -16.53 19.17
CA ALA A 227 3.25 -16.22 17.77
C ALA A 227 4.73 -15.97 17.46
N SER A 228 5.25 -16.70 16.47
CA SER A 228 6.61 -16.48 15.97
C SER A 228 6.81 -15.03 15.53
N PHE A 229 8.05 -14.55 15.60
CA PHE A 229 8.39 -13.20 15.19
C PHE A 229 8.01 -12.93 13.73
N GLU A 230 8.21 -13.91 12.86
CA GLU A 230 7.88 -13.87 11.43
C GLU A 230 6.38 -13.62 11.21
N THR A 231 5.53 -14.31 11.97
CA THR A 231 4.08 -14.17 11.87
C THR A 231 3.62 -12.81 12.39
N ARG A 232 4.18 -12.35 13.51
CA ARG A 232 3.89 -11.02 14.06
C ARG A 232 4.30 -9.91 13.11
N GLN A 233 5.48 -10.04 12.50
CA GLN A 233 5.98 -9.12 11.47
C GLN A 233 5.05 -9.09 10.26
N LEU A 234 4.61 -10.25 9.78
CA LEU A 234 3.71 -10.38 8.63
C LEU A 234 2.37 -9.70 8.90
N VAL A 235 1.77 -9.97 10.06
CA VAL A 235 0.52 -9.34 10.49
C VAL A 235 0.70 -7.82 10.59
N PHE A 236 1.74 -7.36 11.29
CA PHE A 236 2.03 -5.93 11.41
C PHE A 236 2.13 -5.24 10.04
N CYS A 237 2.95 -5.77 9.14
CA CYS A 237 3.17 -5.14 7.83
C CYS A 237 1.88 -5.14 6.98
N THR A 238 1.11 -6.23 7.02
CA THR A 238 -0.13 -6.35 6.24
C THR A 238 -1.22 -5.42 6.75
N TYR A 239 -1.38 -5.29 8.07
CA TYR A 239 -2.36 -4.37 8.65
C TYR A 239 -2.04 -2.92 8.33
N ILE A 240 -0.78 -2.53 8.53
CA ILE A 240 -0.36 -1.15 8.37
C ILE A 240 -0.51 -0.70 6.91
N ILE A 241 -0.08 -1.52 5.94
CA ILE A 241 -0.20 -1.11 4.53
C ILE A 241 -1.66 -0.98 4.09
N VAL A 242 -2.55 -1.86 4.53
CA VAL A 242 -3.98 -1.79 4.18
C VAL A 242 -4.64 -0.58 4.84
N ASN A 243 -4.30 -0.28 6.11
CA ASN A 243 -4.81 0.91 6.76
C ASN A 243 -4.31 2.20 6.08
N ILE A 244 -3.04 2.26 5.66
CA ILE A 244 -2.54 3.37 4.84
C ILE A 244 -3.34 3.47 3.54
N GLN A 245 -3.64 2.34 2.88
CA GLN A 245 -4.45 2.31 1.67
C GLN A 245 -5.86 2.88 1.89
N PHE A 246 -6.46 2.60 3.04
CA PHE A 246 -7.77 3.13 3.42
C PHE A 246 -7.79 4.66 3.52
N TRP A 247 -6.64 5.30 3.74
CA TRP A 247 -6.51 6.76 3.73
C TRP A 247 -6.22 7.37 2.36
N LEU A 248 -5.96 6.56 1.34
CA LEU A 248 -5.42 7.04 0.06
C LEU A 248 -6.29 6.73 -1.15
N GLU A 249 -7.20 5.77 -1.05
CA GLU A 249 -8.07 5.40 -2.17
C GLU A 249 -9.53 5.17 -1.72
N PRO A 250 -10.51 5.42 -2.61
CA PRO A 250 -11.93 5.22 -2.35
C PRO A 250 -12.28 3.73 -2.37
N ILE A 251 -12.01 3.01 -1.29
CA ILE A 251 -12.03 1.54 -1.25
C ILE A 251 -13.41 0.94 -1.59
N MET A 252 -14.49 1.51 -1.07
CA MET A 252 -15.84 0.94 -1.26
C MET A 252 -16.25 0.89 -2.74
N ARG A 253 -15.83 1.87 -3.54
CA ARG A 253 -16.11 1.91 -4.98
C ARG A 253 -15.01 1.29 -5.82
N GLY A 254 -13.76 1.54 -5.47
CA GLY A 254 -12.61 1.15 -6.28
C GLY A 254 -12.19 -0.29 -6.06
N MET A 255 -12.13 -0.75 -4.81
CA MET A 255 -11.61 -2.07 -4.49
C MET A 255 -12.19 -2.64 -3.18
N PRO A 256 -13.51 -2.92 -3.11
CA PRO A 256 -14.18 -3.36 -1.88
C PRO A 256 -13.63 -4.69 -1.35
N TRP A 257 -13.04 -5.51 -2.23
CA TRP A 257 -12.34 -6.74 -1.87
C TRP A 257 -11.17 -6.55 -0.90
N LEU A 258 -10.56 -5.36 -0.87
CA LEU A 258 -9.52 -5.05 0.11
C LEU A 258 -10.08 -4.99 1.53
N LEU A 259 -11.22 -4.33 1.70
CA LEU A 259 -11.92 -4.26 2.98
C LEU A 259 -12.39 -5.66 3.40
N ALA A 260 -12.96 -6.44 2.47
CA ALA A 260 -13.35 -7.82 2.76
C ALA A 260 -12.15 -8.69 3.20
N THR A 261 -11.00 -8.52 2.54
CA THR A 261 -9.75 -9.21 2.91
C THR A 261 -9.28 -8.78 4.30
N TYR A 262 -9.35 -7.48 4.60
CA TYR A 262 -9.02 -6.94 5.92
C TYR A 262 -9.92 -7.52 7.01
N CYS A 263 -11.24 -7.56 6.80
CA CYS A 263 -12.20 -8.17 7.72
C CYS A 263 -11.92 -9.65 7.98
N PHE A 264 -11.60 -10.41 6.93
CA PHE A 264 -11.25 -11.82 7.09
C PHE A 264 -9.97 -12.00 7.93
N ILE A 265 -8.93 -11.22 7.64
CA ILE A 265 -7.67 -11.28 8.40
C ILE A 265 -7.95 -10.95 9.87
N ASP A 266 -8.78 -9.95 10.17
CA ASP A 266 -9.19 -9.62 11.54
C ASP A 266 -9.98 -10.73 12.23
N GLY A 267 -10.89 -11.38 11.51
CA GLY A 267 -11.62 -12.55 12.02
C GLY A 267 -10.66 -13.69 12.43
N VAL A 268 -9.62 -13.94 11.64
CA VAL A 268 -8.58 -14.93 11.97
C VAL A 268 -7.81 -14.52 13.24
N LEU A 269 -7.35 -13.27 13.33
CA LEU A 269 -6.64 -12.77 14.52
C LEU A 269 -7.50 -12.87 15.78
N THR A 270 -8.76 -12.46 15.68
CA THR A 270 -9.74 -12.51 16.77
C THR A 270 -9.91 -13.94 17.30
N ASN A 271 -10.00 -14.92 16.40
CA ASN A 271 -10.10 -16.33 16.78
C ASN A 271 -8.86 -16.80 17.54
N VAL A 272 -7.65 -16.45 17.06
CA VAL A 272 -6.40 -16.79 17.75
C VAL A 272 -6.35 -16.15 19.15
N LEU A 273 -6.69 -14.87 19.26
CA LEU A 273 -6.72 -14.16 20.53
C LEU A 273 -7.71 -14.74 21.54
N LYS A 274 -8.88 -15.21 21.07
CA LYS A 274 -9.88 -15.88 21.92
C LYS A 274 -9.36 -17.21 22.47
N LYS A 275 -8.71 -18.01 21.63
CA LYS A 275 -8.14 -19.30 22.07
C LYS A 275 -7.07 -19.10 23.15
N GLU A 276 -6.19 -18.12 22.98
CA GLU A 276 -5.15 -17.81 23.98
C GLU A 276 -5.70 -17.27 25.31
N LYS A 277 -6.90 -16.67 25.35
CA LYS A 277 -7.53 -16.23 26.61
C LYS A 277 -8.21 -17.37 27.38
N ASN A 278 -8.52 -18.48 26.69
CA ASN A 278 -9.23 -19.63 27.26
C ASN A 278 -8.26 -20.74 27.73
N HIS A 279 -6.95 -20.54 27.58
CA HIS A 279 -5.87 -21.41 28.06
C HIS A 279 -5.02 -20.66 29.09
#